data_AF-A0A3N1P0C6-F1
#
_entry.id   AF-A0A3N1P0C6-F1
#
_cell.length_a   1.000
_cell.length_b   1.000
_cell.length_c   1.000
_cell.angle_alpha   90.00
_cell.angle_beta   90.00
_cell.angle_gamma   90.00
#
_symmetry.space_group_name_H-M   'P 1'
#
loop_
_entity.id
_entity.type
_entity.pdbx_description
1 polymer ?
#
loop_
_entity_poly.entity_id
_entity_poly.type
_entity_poly.pdbx_seq_one_letter_code
_entity_poly.pdbx_strand_id
1 'polypeptide(L)'
;MSDEREEKDVEQEVEYQPISEFLESSPPNRLAHISDLAGPKRYPGGGFRRNVLNTPELQLHCPSDACNGTRFFRCISQHIPQLKETYEHLYITYRCSNCQEHRKTYALAAKIDRDESKTGELYKFGEMPTFGPPTPPRLVKLIGPDRTIFLKGRRCENQGLGIGAFIYYRRVVENQKNRIFSEILKVAEKLSASPESLKILRSAIEETQFRKALEIAKDAIPESLLINGHNPVELLHGALSEGVHELSDEDCLELASSVRVVLGELSERLAQALKDEAELSKALSTLMHRKNG
;
A
#
# COMPACT_ATOMS: atom_id res chain seq x y z
N MET A 1 14.91 17.85 55.71
CA MET A 1 13.81 16.95 55.34
C MET A 1 13.81 16.90 53.84
N SER A 2 14.53 15.91 53.31
CA SER A 2 14.74 15.67 51.89
C SER A 2 13.57 14.83 51.39
N ASP A 3 12.73 15.43 50.56
CA ASP A 3 11.66 14.74 49.83
C ASP A 3 12.30 13.99 48.65
N GLU A 4 12.67 12.73 48.87
CA GLU A 4 12.95 11.78 47.82
C GLU A 4 11.62 11.37 47.17
N ARG A 5 11.36 11.87 45.96
CA ARG A 5 10.28 11.36 45.11
C ARG A 5 10.78 10.06 44.49
N GLU A 6 10.23 8.94 44.94
CA GLU A 6 10.35 7.64 44.28
C GLU A 6 9.79 7.74 42.86
N GLU A 7 10.68 7.71 41.86
CA GLU A 7 10.32 7.42 40.47
C GLU A 7 9.92 5.94 40.41
N LYS A 8 8.62 5.70 40.24
CA LYS A 8 8.10 4.37 39.94
C LYS A 8 8.42 4.04 38.49
N ASP A 9 9.41 3.18 38.29
CA ASP A 9 9.65 2.52 37.01
C ASP A 9 8.38 1.76 36.60
N VAL A 10 7.78 2.18 35.49
CA VAL A 10 6.69 1.45 34.83
C VAL A 10 7.36 0.31 34.07
N GLU A 11 7.37 -0.90 34.62
CA GLU A 11 7.74 -2.11 33.89
C GLU A 11 6.79 -2.28 32.71
N GLN A 12 7.23 -1.90 31.50
CA GLN A 12 6.52 -2.23 30.27
C GLN A 12 6.65 -3.74 30.06
N GLU A 13 5.53 -4.47 30.14
CA GLU A 13 5.48 -5.88 29.79
C GLU A 13 5.95 -6.07 28.34
N VAL A 14 6.92 -6.96 28.14
CA VAL A 14 7.45 -7.28 26.81
C VAL A 14 6.39 -8.09 26.04
N GLU A 15 5.78 -7.46 25.03
CA GLU A 15 4.81 -8.13 24.17
C GLU A 15 5.52 -8.97 23.10
N TYR A 16 5.24 -10.28 23.12
CA TYR A 16 5.78 -11.23 22.14
C TYR A 16 4.76 -11.55 21.05
N GLN A 17 5.22 -11.62 19.80
CA GLN A 17 4.41 -12.04 18.66
C GLN A 17 5.01 -13.27 17.94
N PRO A 18 4.25 -14.02 17.15
CA PRO A 18 4.80 -15.06 16.28
C PRO A 18 5.64 -14.49 15.14
N ILE A 19 6.65 -15.25 14.69
CA ILE A 19 7.53 -14.83 13.59
C ILE A 19 6.76 -14.69 12.27
N SER A 20 5.74 -15.54 12.04
CA SER A 20 4.90 -15.45 10.85
C SER A 20 4.15 -14.13 10.79
N GLU A 21 3.53 -13.74 11.91
CA GLU A 21 2.81 -12.47 12.04
C GLU A 21 3.75 -11.30 11.74
N PHE A 22 4.92 -11.25 12.37
CA PHE A 22 5.90 -10.20 12.15
C PHE A 22 6.35 -10.10 10.67
N LEU A 23 6.61 -11.25 10.02
CA LEU A 23 7.05 -11.26 8.62
C LEU A 23 5.94 -10.87 7.64
N GLU A 24 4.68 -11.18 7.94
CA GLU A 24 3.51 -10.90 7.10
C GLU A 24 3.00 -9.46 7.24
N SER A 25 2.94 -8.93 8.46
CA SER A 25 2.21 -7.70 8.79
C SER A 25 3.10 -6.52 9.17
N SER A 26 4.35 -6.74 9.58
CA SER A 26 5.22 -5.64 10.04
C SER A 26 6.05 -5.04 8.90
N PRO A 27 6.10 -3.71 8.78
CA PRO A 27 6.95 -3.07 7.79
C PRO A 27 8.44 -3.14 8.16
N PRO A 28 9.35 -2.83 7.22
CA PRO A 28 10.76 -2.62 7.53
C PRO A 28 11.01 -1.55 8.58
N ASN A 29 12.21 -1.57 9.16
CA ASN A 29 12.71 -0.72 10.24
C ASN A 29 12.01 -0.92 11.59
N ARG A 30 11.50 -2.13 11.84
CA ARG A 30 10.84 -2.52 13.09
C ARG A 30 11.67 -3.58 13.81
N LEU A 31 11.77 -3.43 15.13
CA LEU A 31 12.21 -4.45 16.08
C LEU A 31 10.98 -5.08 16.72
N ALA A 32 10.96 -6.39 16.91
CA ALA A 32 9.93 -7.07 17.68
C ALA A 32 10.51 -8.21 18.52
N HIS A 33 9.85 -8.50 19.64
CA HIS A 33 10.10 -9.69 20.44
C HIS A 33 9.26 -10.84 19.87
N ILE A 34 9.92 -11.94 19.55
CA ILE A 34 9.35 -13.08 18.83
C ILE A 34 9.26 -14.29 19.75
N SER A 35 8.06 -14.85 19.88
CA SER A 35 7.76 -15.99 20.78
C SER A 35 8.32 -17.33 20.28
N ASP A 36 8.47 -17.47 18.96
CA ASP A 36 8.89 -18.67 18.25
C ASP A 36 10.01 -18.38 17.24
N LEU A 37 11.00 -17.58 17.64
CA LEU A 37 12.13 -17.17 16.80
C LEU A 37 12.97 -18.36 16.33
N ALA A 38 13.29 -19.29 17.23
CA ALA A 38 14.28 -20.32 16.99
C ALA A 38 13.82 -21.72 17.40
N GLY A 39 14.39 -22.73 16.76
CA GLY A 39 14.11 -24.13 17.08
C GLY A 39 15.20 -25.09 16.60
N PRO A 40 15.15 -26.35 17.02
CA PRO A 40 16.05 -27.39 16.54
C PRO A 40 15.70 -27.78 15.09
N LYS A 41 16.71 -27.89 14.21
CA LYS A 41 16.53 -28.34 12.82
C LYS A 41 17.36 -29.61 12.55
N ARG A 42 16.67 -30.64 12.05
CA ARG A 42 17.29 -31.88 11.56
C ARG A 42 17.44 -31.79 10.05
N TYR A 43 18.63 -32.13 9.55
CA TYR A 43 18.93 -32.14 8.12
C TYR A 43 18.89 -33.56 7.56
N PRO A 44 18.50 -33.73 6.28
CA PRO A 44 18.67 -35.00 5.57
C PRO A 44 20.14 -35.43 5.65
N GLY A 45 20.43 -36.61 6.22
CA GLY A 45 21.79 -37.08 6.51
C GLY A 45 22.18 -37.10 8.00
N GLY A 46 21.26 -36.80 8.92
CA GLY A 46 21.46 -36.99 10.37
C GLY A 46 22.11 -35.81 11.09
N GLY A 47 22.44 -34.72 10.38
CA GLY A 47 22.91 -33.48 10.99
C GLY A 47 21.84 -32.83 11.85
N PHE A 48 22.23 -32.33 13.03
CA PHE A 48 21.35 -31.64 13.97
C PHE A 48 21.96 -30.28 14.33
N ARG A 49 21.16 -29.21 14.22
CA ARG A 49 21.54 -27.87 14.67
C ARG A 49 20.48 -27.34 15.63
N ARG A 50 20.92 -26.75 16.73
CA ARG A 50 20.08 -25.99 17.67
C ARG A 50 19.98 -24.53 17.20
N ASN A 51 19.04 -23.78 17.78
CA ASN A 51 18.86 -22.34 17.58
C ASN A 51 18.80 -21.90 16.11
N VAL A 52 18.19 -22.70 15.25
CA VAL A 52 18.01 -22.30 13.85
C VAL A 52 16.77 -21.42 13.77
N LEU A 53 16.85 -20.31 13.04
CA LEU A 53 15.68 -19.44 12.82
C LEU A 53 14.51 -20.26 12.28
N ASN A 54 13.35 -20.13 12.93
CA ASN A 54 12.12 -20.74 12.47
C ASN A 54 11.69 -20.08 11.15
N THR A 55 11.23 -20.90 10.21
CA THR A 55 10.85 -20.46 8.86
C THR A 55 9.48 -21.04 8.52
N PRO A 56 8.42 -20.60 9.22
CA PRO A 56 7.07 -21.12 9.03
C PRO A 56 6.56 -20.80 7.62
N GLU A 57 5.50 -21.49 7.20
CA GLU A 57 4.77 -21.08 6.00
C GLU A 57 4.14 -19.70 6.24
N LEU A 58 4.23 -18.81 5.26
CA LEU A 58 3.66 -17.46 5.33
C LEU A 58 2.45 -17.33 4.42
N GLN A 59 1.45 -16.54 4.81
CA GLN A 59 0.31 -16.16 3.97
C GLN A 59 0.53 -14.77 3.37
N LEU A 60 0.93 -14.72 2.09
CA LEU A 60 1.25 -13.49 1.39
C LEU A 60 0.45 -13.35 0.10
N HIS A 61 0.19 -12.12 -0.33
CA HIS A 61 -0.41 -11.86 -1.64
C HIS A 61 0.59 -12.18 -2.76
N CYS A 62 0.17 -13.00 -3.73
CA CYS A 62 0.94 -13.32 -4.92
C CYS A 62 0.36 -12.59 -6.15
N PRO A 63 1.12 -11.67 -6.78
CA PRO A 63 0.62 -10.82 -7.87
C PRO A 63 0.69 -11.48 -9.26
N SER A 64 1.19 -12.72 -9.38
CA SER A 64 1.20 -13.42 -10.69
C SER A 64 -0.24 -13.64 -11.16
N ASP A 65 -0.50 -13.53 -12.47
CA ASP A 65 -1.84 -13.70 -13.05
C ASP A 65 -2.49 -15.06 -12.69
N ALA A 66 -1.68 -16.11 -12.57
CA ALA A 66 -2.14 -17.45 -12.17
C ALA A 66 -2.63 -17.54 -10.70
N CYS A 67 -2.25 -16.60 -9.84
CA CYS A 67 -2.64 -16.60 -8.42
C CYS A 67 -3.54 -15.41 -8.06
N ASN A 68 -3.07 -14.19 -8.33
CA ASN A 68 -3.70 -12.92 -8.03
C ASN A 68 -4.48 -12.90 -6.69
N GLY A 69 -3.79 -13.22 -5.59
CA GLY A 69 -4.44 -13.39 -4.29
C GLY A 69 -3.52 -13.94 -3.20
N THR A 70 -4.05 -14.08 -1.98
CA THR A 70 -3.33 -14.65 -0.83
C THR A 70 -3.00 -16.11 -1.06
N ARG A 71 -1.73 -16.48 -0.90
CA ARG A 71 -1.21 -17.84 -1.09
C ARG A 71 -0.20 -18.16 0.02
N PHE A 72 0.03 -19.45 0.21
CA PHE A 72 1.10 -19.92 1.09
C PHE A 72 2.46 -19.78 0.42
N PHE A 73 3.44 -19.24 1.14
CA PHE A 73 4.82 -19.11 0.72
C PHE A 73 5.70 -19.96 1.62
N ARG A 74 6.61 -20.72 1.01
CA ARG A 74 7.57 -21.59 1.71
C ARG A 74 8.96 -21.02 1.64
N CYS A 75 9.70 -21.11 2.75
CA CYS A 75 11.10 -20.71 2.76
C CYS A 75 11.93 -21.66 1.88
N ILE A 76 12.71 -21.09 0.97
CA ILE A 76 13.61 -21.81 0.07
C ILE A 76 15.09 -21.52 0.38
N SER A 77 15.37 -20.71 1.40
CA SER A 77 16.75 -20.46 1.86
C SER A 77 17.35 -21.73 2.46
N GLN A 78 18.46 -22.20 1.86
CA GLN A 78 19.13 -23.42 2.30
C GLN A 78 20.05 -23.18 3.50
N HIS A 79 20.68 -22.00 3.56
CA HIS A 79 21.61 -21.63 4.62
C HIS A 79 20.94 -20.66 5.59
N ILE A 80 20.44 -21.18 6.70
CA ILE A 80 19.96 -20.39 7.83
C ILE A 80 21.05 -20.49 8.91
N PRO A 81 21.63 -19.38 9.36
CA PRO A 81 22.64 -19.40 10.41
C PRO A 81 22.05 -19.91 11.73
N GLN A 82 22.93 -20.46 12.58
CA GLN A 82 22.59 -20.71 13.96
C GLN A 82 22.59 -19.38 14.70
N LEU A 83 21.49 -19.07 15.38
CA LEU A 83 21.34 -17.85 16.16
C LEU A 83 22.11 -17.94 17.47
N LYS A 84 22.53 -16.76 17.95
CA LYS A 84 23.29 -16.57 19.18
C LYS A 84 22.63 -15.45 20.00
N GLU A 85 23.16 -15.22 21.19
CA GLU A 85 22.81 -14.07 22.05
C GLU A 85 23.39 -12.73 21.52
N THR A 86 23.93 -12.74 20.30
CA THR A 86 24.34 -11.56 19.51
C THR A 86 23.59 -11.55 18.20
N TYR A 87 23.39 -10.36 17.63
CA TYR A 87 22.71 -10.21 16.34
C TYR A 87 23.46 -10.93 15.21
N GLU A 88 22.75 -11.81 14.53
CA GLU A 88 23.17 -12.43 13.27
C GLU A 88 22.38 -11.80 12.13
N HIS A 89 23.07 -11.34 11.09
CA HIS A 89 22.46 -10.73 9.91
C HIS A 89 22.22 -11.77 8.82
N LEU A 90 21.01 -11.82 8.28
CA LEU A 90 20.63 -12.84 7.32
C LEU A 90 19.58 -12.40 6.31
N TYR A 91 19.52 -13.15 5.20
CA TYR A 91 18.49 -13.02 4.19
C TYR A 91 17.69 -14.31 4.08
N ILE A 92 16.37 -14.23 4.21
CA ILE A 92 15.46 -15.37 4.03
C ILE A 92 14.54 -15.14 2.83
N THR A 93 14.50 -16.11 1.91
CA THR A 93 13.66 -16.03 0.72
C THR A 93 12.55 -17.05 0.78
N TYR A 94 11.34 -16.56 0.58
CA TYR A 94 10.11 -17.31 0.49
C TYR A 94 9.63 -17.36 -0.97
N ARG A 95 9.03 -18.48 -1.37
CA ARG A 95 8.49 -18.68 -2.72
C ARG A 95 7.04 -19.12 -2.65
N CYS A 96 6.21 -18.56 -3.54
CA CYS A 96 4.80 -18.92 -3.64
C CYS A 96 4.66 -20.43 -3.92
N SER A 97 3.87 -21.11 -3.10
CA SER A 97 3.68 -22.56 -3.22
C SER A 97 2.82 -22.93 -4.44
N ASN A 98 2.02 -21.99 -4.95
CA ASN A 98 1.12 -22.22 -6.09
C ASN A 98 1.82 -22.00 -7.44
N CYS A 99 2.23 -20.77 -7.75
CA CYS A 99 2.88 -20.50 -9.05
C CYS A 99 4.37 -20.83 -9.10
N GLN A 100 5.06 -20.98 -7.96
CA GLN A 100 6.51 -21.22 -7.88
C GLN A 100 7.40 -20.13 -8.54
N GLU A 101 6.81 -19.05 -9.03
CA GLU A 101 7.54 -17.94 -9.68
C GLU A 101 7.80 -16.79 -8.72
N HIS A 102 6.76 -16.34 -8.00
CA HIS A 102 6.87 -15.17 -7.14
C HIS A 102 7.67 -15.48 -5.87
N ARG A 103 8.56 -14.55 -5.51
CA ARG A 103 9.44 -14.66 -4.34
C ARG A 103 9.34 -13.42 -3.48
N LYS A 104 9.53 -13.60 -2.18
CA LYS A 104 9.64 -12.53 -1.17
C LYS A 104 10.90 -12.78 -0.35
N THR A 105 11.83 -11.86 -0.39
CA THR A 105 13.09 -11.93 0.36
C THR A 105 13.07 -10.89 1.46
N TYR A 106 13.40 -11.29 2.69
CA TYR A 106 13.53 -10.43 3.86
C TYR A 106 15.01 -10.29 4.23
N ALA A 107 15.40 -9.09 4.64
CA ALA A 107 16.70 -8.78 5.22
C ALA A 107 16.51 -8.54 6.72
N LEU A 108 17.15 -9.36 7.57
CA LEU A 108 16.85 -9.46 9.00
C LEU A 108 18.11 -9.38 9.85
N ALA A 109 17.96 -8.93 11.10
CA ALA A 109 18.87 -9.22 12.21
C ALA A 109 18.12 -10.03 13.26
N ALA A 110 18.65 -11.18 13.67
CA ALA A 110 18.00 -12.03 14.67
C ALA A 110 18.96 -12.32 15.83
N LYS A 111 18.44 -12.33 17.05
CA LYS A 111 19.15 -12.69 18.28
C LYS A 111 18.23 -13.48 19.19
N ILE A 112 18.68 -14.58 19.76
CA ILE A 112 17.94 -15.32 20.80
C ILE A 112 18.18 -14.69 22.18
N ASP A 113 17.20 -14.79 23.07
CA ASP A 113 17.31 -14.24 24.43
C ASP A 113 18.39 -14.97 25.25
N ARG A 114 18.44 -16.30 25.10
CA ARG A 114 19.38 -17.22 25.76
C ARG A 114 19.60 -18.44 24.88
N ASP A 115 20.73 -19.13 25.05
CA ASP A 115 20.98 -20.41 24.38
C ASP A 115 19.81 -21.40 24.57
N GLU A 116 19.42 -22.08 23.49
CA GLU A 116 18.26 -22.99 23.40
C GLU A 116 16.89 -22.35 23.63
N SER A 117 16.81 -21.02 23.79
CA SER A 117 15.52 -20.33 23.84
C SER A 117 14.79 -20.38 22.49
N LYS A 118 13.47 -20.46 22.56
CA LYS A 118 12.59 -20.24 21.40
C LYS A 118 12.33 -18.75 21.17
N THR A 119 12.53 -17.91 22.18
CA THR A 119 12.24 -16.49 22.14
C THR A 119 13.47 -15.66 21.77
N GLY A 120 13.24 -14.48 21.22
CA GLY A 120 14.31 -13.53 20.96
C GLY A 120 13.83 -12.27 20.26
N GLU A 121 14.79 -11.51 19.77
CA GLU A 121 14.57 -10.27 19.03
C GLU A 121 14.76 -10.51 17.53
N LEU A 122 13.86 -9.91 16.74
CA LEU A 122 13.96 -9.89 15.28
C LEU A 122 13.78 -8.47 14.78
N TYR A 123 14.78 -7.99 14.05
CA TYR A 123 14.74 -6.73 13.34
C TYR A 123 14.57 -6.96 11.85
N LYS A 124 13.65 -6.24 11.21
CA LYS A 124 13.47 -6.28 9.75
C LYS A 124 14.09 -5.04 9.10
N PHE A 125 15.23 -5.18 8.43
CA PHE A 125 15.86 -4.07 7.69
C PHE A 125 15.09 -3.72 6.41
N GLY A 126 14.51 -4.73 5.75
CA GLY A 126 13.93 -4.54 4.44
C GLY A 126 13.34 -5.81 3.86
N GLU A 127 12.62 -5.64 2.75
CA GLU A 127 12.04 -6.75 2.02
C GLU A 127 11.89 -6.43 0.52
N MET A 128 11.97 -7.47 -0.30
CA MET A 128 11.89 -7.41 -1.76
C MET A 128 10.95 -8.52 -2.27
N PRO A 129 9.86 -8.21 -2.99
CA PRO A 129 9.31 -6.89 -3.29
C PRO A 129 8.98 -6.06 -2.03
N THR A 130 8.76 -4.76 -2.20
CA THR A 130 8.49 -3.84 -1.09
C THR A 130 7.27 -4.24 -0.26
N PHE A 131 7.25 -3.83 1.01
CA PHE A 131 6.10 -4.02 1.91
C PHE A 131 4.83 -3.34 1.42
N GLY A 132 3.70 -3.86 1.88
CA GLY A 132 2.36 -3.38 1.57
C GLY A 132 1.76 -3.99 0.30
N PRO A 133 0.45 -3.80 0.09
CA PRO A 133 -0.25 -4.30 -1.08
C PRO A 133 0.33 -3.71 -2.38
N PRO A 134 0.21 -4.36 -3.55
CA PRO A 134 0.61 -3.76 -4.83
C PRO A 134 -0.20 -2.49 -5.13
N THR A 135 0.34 -1.55 -5.91
CA THR A 135 -0.41 -0.35 -6.30
C THR A 135 -1.35 -0.73 -7.44
N PRO A 136 -2.65 -0.39 -7.38
CA PRO A 136 -3.56 -0.68 -8.47
C PRO A 136 -3.01 -0.17 -9.81
N PRO A 137 -2.95 -0.99 -10.89
CA PRO A 137 -2.39 -0.56 -12.17
C PRO A 137 -3.08 0.66 -12.77
N ARG A 138 -4.40 0.77 -12.58
CA ARG A 138 -5.22 1.92 -13.02
C ARG A 138 -4.81 3.21 -12.32
N LEU A 139 -4.52 3.14 -11.02
CA LEU A 139 -3.96 4.26 -10.27
C LEU A 139 -2.59 4.67 -10.81
N VAL A 140 -1.69 3.71 -11.05
CA VAL A 140 -0.36 3.97 -11.63
C VAL A 140 -0.48 4.65 -13.01
N LYS A 141 -1.46 4.26 -13.81
CA LYS A 141 -1.74 4.88 -15.12
C LYS A 141 -2.27 6.30 -14.98
N LEU A 142 -3.17 6.54 -14.02
CA LEU A 142 -3.73 7.87 -13.74
C LEU A 142 -2.62 8.86 -13.33
N ILE A 143 -1.71 8.46 -12.45
CA ILE A 143 -0.66 9.33 -11.90
C ILE A 143 0.67 9.30 -12.69
N GLY A 144 0.68 8.72 -13.90
CA GLY A 144 1.88 8.31 -14.66
C GLY A 144 3.17 9.11 -14.43
N PRO A 145 3.20 10.44 -14.65
CA PRO A 145 4.39 11.28 -14.45
C PRO A 145 4.93 11.29 -13.02
N ASP A 146 4.05 11.23 -12.02
CA ASP A 146 4.37 11.29 -10.60
C ASP A 146 4.36 9.91 -9.92
N ARG A 147 4.41 8.82 -10.69
CA ARG A 147 4.49 7.44 -10.15
C ARG A 147 5.59 7.30 -9.10
N THR A 148 6.75 7.88 -9.33
CA THR A 148 7.89 7.78 -8.41
C THR A 148 7.64 8.54 -7.10
N ILE A 149 6.97 9.68 -7.16
CA ILE A 149 6.56 10.49 -6.00
C ILE A 149 5.50 9.74 -5.20
N PHE A 150 4.49 9.18 -5.87
CA PHE A 150 3.48 8.37 -5.22
C PHE A 150 4.08 7.16 -4.49
N LEU A 151 5.03 6.47 -5.11
CA LEU A 151 5.72 5.34 -4.48
C LEU A 151 6.63 5.78 -3.32
N LYS A 152 7.11 7.02 -3.29
CA LYS A 152 7.78 7.58 -2.09
C LYS A 152 6.76 7.77 -0.96
N GLY A 153 5.61 8.38 -1.25
CA GLY A 153 4.53 8.53 -0.28
C GLY A 153 4.10 7.21 0.33
N ARG A 154 3.96 6.18 -0.52
CA ARG A 154 3.63 4.82 -0.06
C ARG A 154 4.68 4.18 0.82
N ARG A 155 5.97 4.43 0.56
CA ARG A 155 7.04 3.94 1.44
C ARG A 155 7.00 4.63 2.79
N CYS A 156 6.74 5.94 2.81
CA CYS A 156 6.54 6.69 4.04
C CYS A 156 5.33 6.16 4.83
N GLU A 157 4.18 5.98 4.16
CA GLU A 157 2.96 5.42 4.78
C GLU A 157 3.25 4.05 5.42
N ASN A 158 3.87 3.16 4.67
CA ASN A 158 4.24 1.83 5.15
C ASN A 158 5.23 1.86 6.32
N GLN A 159 6.05 2.90 6.46
CA GLN A 159 7.02 3.04 7.56
C GLN A 159 6.46 3.82 8.75
N GLY A 160 5.20 4.26 8.68
CA GLY A 160 4.60 5.12 9.69
C GLY A 160 5.19 6.52 9.71
N LEU A 161 5.63 7.05 8.56
CA LEU A 161 6.11 8.42 8.40
C LEU A 161 4.98 9.26 7.77
N GLY A 162 4.03 9.69 8.58
CA GLY A 162 2.78 10.31 8.13
C GLY A 162 2.96 11.63 7.39
N ILE A 163 3.72 12.58 7.95
CA ILE A 163 3.97 13.89 7.32
C ILE A 163 4.60 13.69 5.93
N GLY A 164 5.57 12.79 5.82
CA GLY A 164 6.21 12.45 4.55
C GLY A 164 5.23 11.84 3.55
N ALA A 165 4.41 10.88 4.00
CA ALA A 165 3.40 10.24 3.17
C ALA A 165 2.41 11.26 2.61
N PHE A 166 1.86 12.09 3.49
CA PHE A 166 0.88 13.11 3.18
C PHE A 166 1.42 14.13 2.17
N ILE A 167 2.61 14.70 2.39
CA ILE A 167 3.21 15.67 1.47
C ILE A 167 3.47 15.07 0.08
N TYR A 168 3.93 13.82 0.01
CA TYR A 168 4.11 13.18 -1.29
C TYR A 168 2.79 12.96 -2.02
N TYR A 169 1.73 12.54 -1.32
CA TYR A 169 0.40 12.38 -1.94
C TYR A 169 -0.23 13.71 -2.33
N ARG A 170 -0.08 14.75 -1.51
CA ARG A 170 -0.46 16.13 -1.84
C ARG A 170 0.11 16.55 -3.18
N ARG A 171 1.43 16.40 -3.33
CA ARG A 171 2.15 16.78 -4.54
C ARG A 171 1.67 16.00 -5.76
N VAL A 172 1.38 14.71 -5.62
CA VAL A 172 0.84 13.88 -6.72
C VAL A 172 -0.53 14.40 -7.15
N VAL A 173 -1.45 14.64 -6.21
CA VAL A 173 -2.80 15.12 -6.54
C VAL A 173 -2.74 16.50 -7.19
N GLU A 174 -2.00 17.44 -6.61
CA GLU A 174 -1.87 18.80 -7.13
C GLU A 174 -1.25 18.83 -8.54
N ASN A 175 -0.16 18.11 -8.77
CA ASN A 175 0.49 18.04 -10.08
C ASN A 175 -0.36 17.32 -11.14
N GLN A 176 -1.12 16.30 -10.73
CA GLN A 176 -1.95 15.52 -11.63
C GLN A 176 -3.36 16.09 -11.83
N LYS A 177 -3.65 17.28 -11.27
CA LYS A 177 -4.94 17.98 -11.43
C LYS A 177 -5.47 17.96 -12.86
N ASN A 178 -4.70 18.47 -13.80
CA ASN A 178 -5.14 18.61 -15.21
C ASN A 178 -5.40 17.24 -15.83
N ARG A 179 -4.61 16.22 -15.45
CA ARG A 179 -4.79 14.85 -15.93
C ARG A 179 -6.05 14.21 -15.35
N ILE A 180 -6.31 14.41 -14.06
CA ILE A 180 -7.54 13.94 -13.41
C ILE A 180 -8.77 14.56 -14.10
N PHE A 181 -8.81 15.89 -14.26
CA PHE A 181 -9.91 16.55 -14.96
C PHE A 181 -10.01 16.15 -16.43
N SER A 182 -8.88 15.88 -17.11
CA SER A 182 -8.90 15.37 -18.48
C SER A 182 -9.53 13.98 -18.58
N GLU A 183 -9.27 13.08 -17.63
CA GLU A 183 -9.91 11.78 -17.59
C GLU A 183 -11.41 11.89 -17.23
N ILE A 184 -11.79 12.80 -16.32
CA ILE A 184 -13.20 13.11 -16.03
C ILE A 184 -13.91 13.65 -17.28
N LEU A 185 -13.27 14.57 -18.02
CA LEU A 185 -13.80 15.11 -19.27
C LEU A 185 -14.03 14.00 -20.29
N LYS A 186 -13.10 13.05 -20.46
CA LYS A 186 -13.30 11.89 -21.35
C LYS A 186 -14.51 11.06 -20.95
N VAL A 187 -14.72 10.84 -19.65
CA VAL A 187 -15.91 10.15 -19.15
C VAL A 187 -17.17 10.97 -19.44
N ALA A 188 -17.16 12.27 -19.19
CA ALA A 188 -18.30 13.15 -19.47
C ALA A 188 -18.66 13.21 -20.96
N GLU A 189 -17.65 13.33 -21.84
CA GLU A 189 -17.83 13.27 -23.30
C GLU A 189 -18.44 11.92 -23.72
N LYS A 190 -17.96 10.83 -23.11
CA LYS A 190 -18.45 9.49 -23.39
C LYS A 190 -19.88 9.25 -22.89
N LEU A 191 -20.27 9.87 -21.79
CA LEU A 191 -21.63 9.83 -21.24
C LEU A 191 -22.57 10.84 -21.91
N SER A 192 -22.14 11.51 -22.97
CA SER A 192 -22.94 12.53 -23.68
C SER A 192 -23.47 13.61 -22.72
N ALA A 193 -22.63 14.05 -21.77
CA ALA A 193 -22.95 15.14 -20.86
C ALA A 193 -23.28 16.43 -21.64
N SER A 194 -24.03 17.33 -21.00
CA SER A 194 -24.45 18.58 -21.65
C SER A 194 -23.26 19.39 -22.18
N PRO A 195 -23.41 20.12 -23.31
CA PRO A 195 -22.37 21.00 -23.83
C PRO A 195 -21.89 22.01 -22.79
N GLU A 196 -22.78 22.46 -21.90
CA GLU A 196 -22.48 23.33 -20.77
C GLU A 196 -21.52 22.64 -19.77
N SER A 197 -21.81 21.40 -19.36
CA SER A 197 -20.94 20.63 -18.45
C SER A 197 -19.56 20.38 -19.06
N LEU A 198 -19.48 20.06 -20.35
CA LEU A 198 -18.21 19.86 -21.06
C LEU A 198 -17.37 21.15 -21.10
N LYS A 199 -18.03 22.29 -21.32
CA LYS A 199 -17.37 23.61 -21.31
C LYS A 199 -16.83 23.95 -19.91
N ILE A 200 -17.61 23.66 -18.86
CA ILE A 200 -17.19 23.86 -17.47
C ILE A 200 -15.93 23.03 -17.16
N LEU A 201 -15.92 21.74 -17.51
CA LEU A 201 -14.76 20.86 -17.28
C LEU A 201 -13.52 21.34 -18.06
N ARG A 202 -13.67 21.80 -19.30
CA ARG A 202 -12.56 22.38 -20.07
C ARG A 202 -12.00 23.64 -19.41
N SER A 203 -12.87 24.53 -18.93
CA SER A 203 -12.46 25.73 -18.20
C SER A 203 -11.71 25.39 -16.90
N ALA A 204 -12.11 24.32 -16.20
CA ALA A 204 -11.42 23.86 -14.99
C ALA A 204 -10.00 23.33 -15.27
N ILE A 205 -9.77 22.72 -16.44
CA ILE A 205 -8.44 22.24 -16.85
C ILE A 205 -7.48 23.41 -17.13
N GLU A 206 -7.98 24.50 -17.70
CA GLU A 206 -7.19 25.69 -18.04
C GLU A 206 -6.88 26.58 -16.82
N GLU A 207 -7.72 26.53 -15.78
CA GLU A 207 -7.46 27.23 -14.52
C GLU A 207 -6.15 26.71 -13.91
N THR A 208 -5.36 27.61 -13.33
CA THR A 208 -4.07 27.28 -12.71
C THR A 208 -4.24 26.87 -11.25
N GLN A 209 -5.09 27.57 -10.51
CA GLN A 209 -5.33 27.34 -9.09
C GLN A 209 -6.23 26.12 -8.87
N PHE A 210 -5.74 25.11 -8.17
CA PHE A 210 -6.48 23.87 -7.93
C PHE A 210 -7.86 24.12 -7.31
N ARG A 211 -7.90 24.91 -6.24
CA ARG A 211 -9.14 25.28 -5.55
C ARG A 211 -10.18 25.88 -6.49
N LYS A 212 -9.79 26.81 -7.36
CA LYS A 212 -10.72 27.43 -8.33
C LYS A 212 -11.19 26.44 -9.39
N ALA A 213 -10.30 25.59 -9.90
CA ALA A 213 -10.65 24.56 -10.86
C ALA A 213 -11.73 23.61 -10.30
N LEU A 214 -11.62 23.27 -9.02
CA LEU A 214 -12.62 22.48 -8.30
C LEU A 214 -13.97 23.18 -8.17
N GLU A 215 -13.98 24.43 -7.72
CA GLU A 215 -15.21 25.21 -7.59
C GLU A 215 -15.95 25.36 -8.93
N ILE A 216 -15.19 25.50 -10.02
CA ILE A 216 -15.73 25.54 -11.38
C ILE A 216 -16.35 24.18 -11.73
N ALA A 217 -15.64 23.08 -11.47
CA ALA A 217 -16.03 21.74 -11.93
C ALA A 217 -17.05 21.01 -11.05
N LYS A 218 -17.38 21.51 -9.86
CA LYS A 218 -18.16 20.77 -8.85
C LYS A 218 -19.48 20.18 -9.36
N ASP A 219 -20.23 20.94 -10.16
CA ASP A 219 -21.55 20.55 -10.67
C ASP A 219 -21.47 19.82 -12.04
N ALA A 220 -20.26 19.68 -12.59
CA ALA A 220 -20.03 19.10 -13.92
C ALA A 220 -19.43 17.68 -13.86
N ILE A 221 -19.17 17.14 -12.67
CA ILE A 221 -18.66 15.76 -12.53
C ILE A 221 -19.82 14.76 -12.69
N PRO A 222 -19.68 13.75 -13.56
CA PRO A 222 -20.70 12.72 -13.74
C PRO A 222 -21.02 11.95 -12.44
N GLU A 223 -22.30 11.65 -12.22
CA GLU A 223 -22.77 10.90 -11.04
C GLU A 223 -22.08 9.54 -10.86
N SER A 224 -21.73 8.88 -11.98
CA SER A 224 -21.02 7.58 -11.97
C SER A 224 -19.64 7.65 -11.29
N LEU A 225 -19.05 8.85 -11.19
CA LEU A 225 -17.76 9.07 -10.55
C LEU A 225 -17.87 9.48 -9.07
N LEU A 226 -19.08 9.75 -8.56
CA LEU A 226 -19.29 10.13 -7.16
C LEU A 226 -19.13 8.93 -6.22
N ILE A 227 -18.38 9.11 -5.12
CA ILE A 227 -18.20 8.08 -4.09
C ILE A 227 -19.21 8.34 -2.98
N ASN A 228 -20.21 7.46 -2.84
CA ASN A 228 -21.31 7.64 -1.89
C ASN A 228 -22.01 9.02 -2.02
N GLY A 229 -22.13 9.54 -3.26
CA GLY A 229 -22.71 10.86 -3.53
C GLY A 229 -21.75 12.04 -3.35
N HIS A 230 -20.51 11.80 -2.92
CA HIS A 230 -19.50 12.86 -2.75
C HIS A 230 -18.55 12.95 -3.94
N ASN A 231 -18.14 14.19 -4.25
CA ASN A 231 -17.13 14.46 -5.26
C ASN A 231 -15.73 14.04 -4.75
N PRO A 232 -15.08 13.04 -5.35
CA PRO A 232 -13.77 12.57 -4.88
C PRO A 232 -12.66 13.61 -5.04
N VAL A 233 -12.71 14.48 -6.04
CA VAL A 233 -11.67 15.51 -6.24
C VAL A 233 -11.77 16.59 -5.17
N GLU A 234 -13.00 16.92 -4.75
CA GLU A 234 -13.26 17.85 -3.65
C GLU A 234 -12.79 17.27 -2.31
N LEU A 235 -13.10 16.00 -2.02
CA LEU A 235 -12.60 15.30 -0.84
C LEU A 235 -11.07 15.29 -0.78
N LEU A 236 -10.42 14.97 -1.90
CA LEU A 236 -8.95 14.97 -2.00
C LEU A 236 -8.39 16.37 -1.73
N HIS A 237 -8.95 17.42 -2.31
CA HIS A 237 -8.46 18.78 -2.08
C HIS A 237 -8.74 19.28 -0.67
N GLY A 238 -9.91 18.97 -0.10
CA GLY A 238 -10.25 19.30 1.29
C GLY A 238 -9.20 18.76 2.24
N ALA A 239 -8.95 17.45 2.17
CA ALA A 239 -7.94 16.79 2.99
C ALA A 239 -6.53 17.37 2.78
N LEU A 240 -6.19 17.76 1.55
CA LEU A 240 -4.86 18.27 1.21
C LEU A 240 -4.67 19.77 1.46
N SER A 241 -5.74 20.52 1.70
CA SER A 241 -5.69 21.96 1.94
C SER A 241 -5.34 22.32 3.37
N GLU A 242 -5.52 21.38 4.31
CA GLU A 242 -5.12 21.55 5.70
C GLU A 242 -3.59 21.69 5.82
N GLY A 243 -3.17 22.55 6.74
CA GLY A 243 -1.76 22.81 7.00
C GLY A 243 -1.16 21.68 7.81
N VAL A 244 -0.12 21.01 7.28
CA VAL A 244 0.61 19.95 8.00
C VAL A 244 1.29 20.41 9.29
N HIS A 245 1.38 21.73 9.51
CA HIS A 245 2.06 22.30 10.67
C HIS A 245 1.29 22.13 11.98
N GLU A 246 -0.01 21.85 11.91
CA GLU A 246 -0.90 21.74 13.07
C GLU A 246 -1.34 20.29 13.36
N LEU A 247 -0.93 19.35 12.51
CA LEU A 247 -1.29 17.93 12.60
C LEU A 247 -0.15 17.10 13.20
N SER A 248 -0.49 16.06 13.96
CA SER A 248 0.50 15.07 14.38
C SER A 248 0.97 14.21 13.19
N ASP A 249 2.04 13.44 13.37
CA ASP A 249 2.48 12.51 12.32
C ASP A 249 1.44 11.40 12.13
N GLU A 250 0.80 10.94 13.21
CA GLU A 250 -0.28 9.97 13.21
C GLU A 250 -1.51 10.47 12.44
N ASP A 251 -1.94 11.72 12.65
CA ASP A 251 -3.05 12.32 11.90
C ASP A 251 -2.70 12.43 10.40
N CYS A 252 -1.47 12.85 10.09
CA CYS A 252 -0.98 12.90 8.71
C CYS A 252 -0.95 11.51 8.07
N LEU A 253 -0.63 10.47 8.82
CA LEU A 253 -0.62 9.08 8.35
C LEU A 253 -2.03 8.60 8.00
N GLU A 254 -3.01 8.87 8.87
CA GLU A 254 -4.41 8.54 8.65
C GLU A 254 -4.98 9.26 7.42
N LEU A 255 -4.73 10.57 7.31
CA LEU A 255 -5.12 11.37 6.14
C LEU A 255 -4.44 10.86 4.87
N ALA A 256 -3.14 10.57 4.91
CA ALA A 256 -2.41 10.02 3.76
C ALA A 256 -3.01 8.70 3.28
N SER A 257 -3.38 7.81 4.20
CA SER A 257 -4.03 6.55 3.88
C SER A 257 -5.39 6.77 3.21
N SER A 258 -6.19 7.69 3.76
CA SER A 258 -7.49 8.08 3.21
C SER A 258 -7.37 8.65 1.80
N VAL A 259 -6.42 9.57 1.57
CA VAL A 259 -6.10 10.12 0.25
C VAL A 259 -5.75 9.01 -0.74
N ARG A 260 -4.89 8.05 -0.35
CA ARG A 260 -4.52 6.92 -1.21
C ARG A 260 -5.74 6.07 -1.59
N VAL A 261 -6.62 5.79 -0.64
CA VAL A 261 -7.82 4.97 -0.86
C VAL A 261 -8.77 5.67 -1.83
N VAL A 262 -9.10 6.94 -1.59
CA VAL A 262 -9.99 7.73 -2.46
C VAL A 262 -9.41 7.86 -3.87
N LEU A 263 -8.10 8.12 -4.00
CA LEU A 263 -7.43 8.22 -5.29
C LEU A 263 -7.45 6.88 -6.05
N GLY A 264 -7.29 5.76 -5.33
CA GLY A 264 -7.42 4.42 -5.88
C GLY A 264 -8.82 4.16 -6.43
N GLU A 265 -9.85 4.43 -5.63
CA GLU A 265 -11.25 4.26 -6.00
C GLU A 265 -11.65 5.14 -7.21
N LEU A 266 -11.25 6.41 -7.21
CA LEU A 266 -11.47 7.30 -8.35
C LEU A 266 -10.84 6.73 -9.64
N SER A 267 -9.61 6.21 -9.55
CA SER A 267 -8.94 5.61 -10.71
C SER A 267 -9.64 4.35 -11.23
N GLU A 268 -10.25 3.57 -10.34
CA GLU A 268 -11.02 2.38 -10.68
C GLU A 268 -12.30 2.78 -11.43
N ARG A 269 -13.06 3.75 -10.89
CA ARG A 269 -14.31 4.27 -11.47
C ARG A 269 -14.10 4.92 -12.82
N LEU A 270 -13.07 5.75 -12.97
CA LEU A 270 -12.70 6.35 -14.25
C LEU A 270 -12.47 5.27 -15.31
N ALA A 271 -11.70 4.24 -14.97
CA ALA A 271 -11.42 3.14 -15.90
C ALA A 271 -12.67 2.31 -16.21
N GLN A 272 -13.53 2.07 -15.21
CA GLN A 272 -14.75 1.30 -15.36
C GLN A 272 -15.76 2.03 -16.27
N ALA A 273 -16.00 3.32 -16.03
CA ALA A 273 -16.88 4.15 -16.86
C ALA A 273 -16.39 4.23 -18.32
N LEU A 274 -15.07 4.25 -18.54
CA LEU A 274 -14.50 4.18 -19.88
C LEU A 274 -14.60 2.79 -20.52
N LYS A 275 -14.62 1.70 -19.74
CA LYS A 275 -14.67 0.32 -20.27
C LYS A 275 -16.10 -0.12 -20.60
N ASP A 276 -17.03 0.05 -19.68
CA ASP A 276 -18.40 -0.48 -19.80
C ASP A 276 -19.10 0.02 -21.06
N GLU A 277 -18.88 1.27 -21.43
CA GLU A 277 -19.49 1.84 -22.62
C GLU A 277 -18.81 1.36 -23.93
N ALA A 278 -17.54 0.96 -23.91
CA ALA A 278 -16.92 0.39 -25.11
C ALA A 278 -17.49 -1.01 -25.41
N GLU A 279 -17.75 -1.79 -24.36
CA GLU A 279 -18.43 -3.08 -24.48
C GLU A 279 -19.90 -2.90 -24.87
N LEU A 280 -20.61 -1.95 -24.25
CA LEU A 280 -22.00 -1.63 -24.58
C LEU A 280 -22.16 -1.11 -26.00
N SER A 281 -21.38 -0.11 -26.43
CA SER A 281 -21.39 0.41 -27.80
C SER A 281 -21.11 -0.69 -28.84
N LYS A 282 -20.19 -1.62 -28.54
CA LYS A 282 -19.91 -2.77 -29.40
C LYS A 282 -21.08 -3.75 -29.45
N ALA A 283 -21.73 -4.03 -28.32
CA ALA A 283 -22.90 -4.88 -28.25
C ALA A 283 -24.09 -4.26 -29.01
N LEU A 284 -24.33 -2.97 -28.82
CA LEU A 284 -25.39 -2.22 -29.50
C LEU A 284 -25.17 -2.16 -31.01
N SER A 285 -23.96 -1.86 -31.49
CA SER A 285 -23.67 -1.88 -32.93
C SER A 285 -23.89 -3.26 -33.54
N THR A 286 -23.47 -4.32 -32.84
CA THR A 286 -23.70 -5.71 -33.25
C THR A 286 -25.20 -6.04 -33.36
N LEU A 287 -26.01 -5.60 -32.39
CA LEU A 287 -27.47 -5.81 -32.40
C LEU A 287 -28.19 -4.97 -33.46
N MET A 288 -27.76 -3.73 -33.69
CA MET A 288 -28.33 -2.85 -34.71
C MET A 288 -28.01 -3.34 -36.14
N HIS A 289 -26.80 -3.86 -36.38
CA HIS A 289 -26.45 -4.46 -37.66
C HIS A 289 -27.26 -5.73 -37.97
N ARG A 290 -27.68 -6.47 -36.95
CA ARG A 290 -28.52 -7.66 -37.09
C ARG A 290 -29.99 -7.36 -37.43
N LYS A 291 -30.43 -6.11 -37.28
CA LYS A 291 -31.80 -5.66 -37.60
C LYS A 291 -31.96 -5.20 -39.06
N ASN A 292 -30.83 -5.00 -39.76
CA ASN A 292 -30.76 -4.48 -41.14
C ASN A 292 -30.33 -5.53 -42.17
N GLY A 293 -30.32 -6.82 -41.79
CA GLY A 293 -30.11 -7.97 -42.70
C GLY A 293 -31.18 -9.01 -42.48
#